data_AF-A0A2K1E0M0-F1
#
_entry.id   AF-A0A2K1E0M0-F1
#
_cell.length_a   1.000
_cell.length_b   1.000
_cell.length_c   1.000
_cell.angle_alpha   90.00
_cell.angle_beta   90.00
_cell.angle_gamma   90.00
#
_symmetry.space_group_name_H-M   'P 1'
#
loop_
_entity.id
_entity.type
_entity.pdbx_description
1 polymer ?
#
loop_
_entity_poly.entity_id
_entity_poly.type
_entity_poly.pdbx_seq_one_letter_code
_entity_poly.pdbx_strand_id
1 'polypeptide(L)'
;MQNSVAQEKKQRPEEIAKIKTHDLHQLVDLTGEQQGEIFKVFVDAESNMSAISSQGQNIQASQKTKSAVLENTNTRIKAILNPEQYAIYLKSLEKEKDKVKK
;
A
#
# COMPACT_ATOMS: atom_id res chain seq x y z
N MET A 1 10.54 -23.94 31.70
CA MET A 1 9.35 -23.70 30.87
C MET A 1 9.05 -22.21 30.89
N GLN A 2 9.43 -21.45 29.86
CA GLN A 2 8.91 -20.10 29.63
C GLN A 2 8.59 -20.03 28.14
N ASN A 3 7.31 -20.22 27.82
CA ASN A 3 6.80 -20.18 26.46
C ASN A 3 6.81 -18.75 25.95
N SER A 4 7.44 -18.57 24.80
CA SER A 4 7.38 -17.41 23.93
C SER A 4 5.93 -17.08 23.56
N VAL A 5 5.45 -15.93 23.98
CA VAL A 5 4.37 -15.22 23.27
C VAL A 5 5.00 -14.00 22.61
N ALA A 6 5.67 -14.26 21.48
CA ALA A 6 5.95 -13.20 20.52
C ALA A 6 4.59 -12.72 20.02
N GLN A 7 4.03 -11.73 20.72
CA GLN A 7 2.96 -10.90 20.19
C GLN A 7 3.53 -10.31 18.91
N GLU A 8 3.17 -10.88 17.76
CA GLU A 8 3.56 -10.37 16.44
C GLU A 8 3.30 -8.87 16.48
N LYS A 9 4.36 -8.06 16.54
CA LYS A 9 4.22 -6.61 16.49
C LYS A 9 3.57 -6.34 15.14
N LYS A 10 2.25 -6.12 15.12
CA LYS A 10 1.55 -5.60 13.95
C LYS A 10 2.34 -4.37 13.52
N GLN A 11 2.97 -4.46 12.35
CA GLN A 11 3.72 -3.34 11.81
C GLN A 11 2.78 -2.15 11.72
N ARG A 12 3.26 -0.99 12.18
CA ARG A 12 2.46 0.22 12.15
C ARG A 12 2.25 0.66 10.70
N PRO A 13 1.12 1.31 10.37
CA PRO A 13 0.86 1.83 9.02
C PRO A 13 2.04 2.61 8.42
N GLU A 14 2.75 3.38 9.24
CA GLU A 14 3.92 4.17 8.85
C GLU A 14 5.14 3.31 8.51
N GLU A 15 5.33 2.18 9.18
CA GLU A 15 6.44 1.26 8.90
C GLU A 15 6.21 0.57 7.56
N ILE A 16 4.97 0.14 7.29
CA ILE A 16 4.57 -0.46 6.01
C ILE A 16 4.65 0.59 4.90
N ALA A 17 4.14 1.81 5.14
CA ALA A 17 4.20 2.90 4.18
C ALA A 17 5.64 3.27 3.82
N LYS A 18 6.56 3.28 4.78
CA LYS A 18 7.99 3.54 4.52
C LYS A 18 8.60 2.51 3.57
N ILE A 19 8.29 1.22 3.78
CA ILE A 19 8.75 0.14 2.89
C ILE A 19 8.18 0.35 1.49
N LYS A 20 6.86 0.56 1.37
CA LYS A 20 6.20 0.78 0.07
C LYS A 20 6.71 2.01 -0.66
N THR A 21 6.97 3.11 0.04
CA THR A 21 7.58 4.31 -0.55
C THR A 21 8.99 4.02 -1.05
N HIS A 22 9.78 3.27 -0.28
CA HIS A 22 11.12 2.87 -0.70
C HIS A 22 11.07 1.97 -1.95
N ASP A 23 10.21 0.95 -1.97
CA ASP A 23 10.05 0.05 -3.10
C ASP A 23 9.59 0.81 -4.36
N LEU A 24 8.63 1.73 -4.22
CA LEU A 24 8.20 2.58 -5.33
C LEU A 24 9.32 3.51 -5.80
N HIS A 25 10.11 4.09 -4.88
CA HIS A 25 11.27 4.88 -5.24
C HIS A 25 12.33 4.06 -5.99
N GLN A 26 12.62 2.83 -5.57
CA GLN A 26 13.52 1.93 -6.31
C GLN A 26 12.99 1.58 -7.71
N LEU A 27 11.67 1.59 -7.89
CA LEU A 27 11.04 1.27 -9.17
C LEU A 27 11.04 2.44 -10.17
N VAL A 28 10.74 3.67 -9.70
CA VAL A 28 10.45 4.81 -10.59
C VAL A 28 11.28 6.07 -10.29
N ASP A 29 12.26 5.96 -9.40
CA ASP A 29 13.15 7.05 -8.99
C ASP A 29 12.38 8.32 -8.57
N LEU A 30 11.58 8.19 -7.51
CA LEU A 30 10.81 9.29 -6.94
C LEU A 30 11.71 10.45 -6.47
N THR A 31 11.33 11.69 -6.80
CA THR A 31 11.96 12.90 -6.21
C THR A 31 11.67 13.00 -4.70
N GLY A 32 12.43 13.83 -3.97
CA GLY A 32 12.20 14.02 -2.53
C GLY A 32 10.78 14.51 -2.19
N GLU A 33 10.21 15.38 -3.03
CA GLU A 33 8.82 15.84 -2.89
C GLU A 33 7.83 14.70 -3.13
N GLN A 34 8.00 13.96 -4.23
CA GLN A 34 7.16 12.81 -4.56
C GLN A 34 7.22 11.73 -3.46
N GLN A 35 8.39 11.43 -2.90
CA GLN A 35 8.53 10.48 -1.80
C GLN A 35 7.70 10.90 -0.58
N GLY A 36 7.70 12.19 -0.24
CA GLY A 36 6.92 12.73 0.88
C GLY A 36 5.41 12.62 0.66
N GLU A 37 4.93 12.90 -0.56
CA GLU A 37 3.51 12.79 -0.90
C GLU A 37 3.05 11.33 -0.98
N ILE A 38 3.83 10.47 -1.64
CA ILE A 38 3.58 9.03 -1.73
C ILE A 38 3.55 8.39 -0.34
N PHE A 39 4.46 8.76 0.55
CA PHE A 39 4.46 8.26 1.92
C PHE A 39 3.15 8.57 2.64
N LYS A 40 2.65 9.81 2.55
CA LYS A 40 1.35 10.19 3.15
C LYS A 40 0.21 9.36 2.56
N VAL A 41 0.20 9.18 1.25
CA VAL A 41 -0.82 8.35 0.56
C VAL A 41 -0.80 6.92 1.09
N PHE A 42 0.38 6.32 1.27
CA PHE A 42 0.48 4.96 1.80
C PHE A 42 0.11 4.88 3.29
N VAL A 43 0.49 5.86 4.11
CA VAL A 43 0.06 5.90 5.53
C VAL A 43 -1.46 5.93 5.63
N ASP A 44 -2.12 6.78 4.84
CA ASP A 44 -3.58 6.85 4.80
C ASP A 44 -4.19 5.51 4.38
N ALA A 45 -3.64 4.88 3.33
CA ALA A 45 -4.12 3.60 2.82
C ALA A 45 -4.00 2.50 3.87
N GLU A 46 -2.83 2.34 4.49
CA GLU A 46 -2.58 1.32 5.51
C GLU A 46 -3.38 1.54 6.79
N SER A 47 -3.59 2.80 7.18
CA SER A 47 -4.45 3.14 8.32
C SER A 47 -5.90 2.73 8.06
N ASN A 48 -6.41 3.02 6.85
CA ASN A 48 -7.75 2.59 6.45
C ASN A 48 -7.86 1.06 6.37
N MET A 49 -6.85 0.38 5.83
CA MET A 49 -6.81 -1.09 5.78
C MET A 49 -6.84 -1.71 7.17
N SER A 50 -6.05 -1.18 8.10
CA SER A 50 -6.02 -1.60 9.50
C SER A 50 -7.37 -1.38 10.20
N ALA A 51 -8.02 -0.26 9.94
CA ALA A 51 -9.35 0.05 10.46
C ALA A 51 -10.40 -0.94 9.94
N ILE A 52 -10.44 -1.20 8.63
CA ILE A 52 -11.37 -2.17 8.00
C ILE A 52 -11.19 -3.55 8.63
N SER A 53 -9.95 -4.01 8.79
CA SER A 53 -9.65 -5.29 9.42
C SER A 53 -10.03 -5.37 10.89
N SER A 54 -10.16 -4.23 11.58
CA SER A 54 -10.54 -4.17 12.99
C SER A 54 -12.06 -4.03 13.21
N GLN A 55 -12.81 -3.62 12.19
CA GLN A 55 -14.26 -3.34 12.28
C GLN A 55 -15.16 -4.58 12.17
N GLY A 56 -14.61 -5.78 11.93
CA GLY A 56 -15.39 -7.03 11.93
C GLY A 56 -16.53 -7.07 10.90
N GLN A 57 -16.41 -6.33 9.78
CA GLN A 57 -17.41 -6.31 8.72
C GLN A 57 -17.53 -7.67 8.02
N ASN A 58 -18.69 -7.99 7.44
CA ASN A 58 -18.84 -9.12 6.53
C ASN A 58 -17.78 -9.04 5.40
N ILE A 59 -17.26 -10.20 4.96
CA ILE A 59 -16.24 -10.36 3.93
C ILE A 59 -16.53 -9.50 2.68
N GLN A 60 -17.76 -9.51 2.15
CA GLN A 60 -18.11 -8.73 0.95
C GLN A 60 -18.01 -7.21 1.18
N ALA A 61 -18.51 -6.73 2.31
CA ALA A 61 -18.42 -5.32 2.67
C ALA A 61 -16.95 -4.90 2.87
N SER A 62 -16.17 -5.73 3.55
CA SER A 62 -14.72 -5.53 3.73
C SER A 62 -14.00 -5.45 2.38
N GLN A 63 -14.29 -6.37 1.45
CA GLN A 63 -13.66 -6.38 0.12
C GLN A 63 -14.01 -5.12 -0.67
N LYS A 64 -15.28 -4.68 -0.66
CA LYS A 64 -15.69 -3.45 -1.34
C LYS A 64 -14.95 -2.23 -0.79
N THR A 65 -14.87 -2.09 0.53
CA THR A 65 -14.17 -0.98 1.17
C THR A 65 -12.67 -1.01 0.88
N LYS A 66 -12.04 -2.19 0.92
CA LYS A 66 -10.63 -2.36 0.53
C LYS A 66 -10.38 -1.94 -0.92
N SER A 67 -11.22 -2.38 -1.85
CA SER A 67 -11.11 -1.98 -3.26
C SER A 67 -11.22 -0.47 -3.45
N ALA A 68 -12.14 0.19 -2.75
CA ALA A 68 -12.29 1.65 -2.81
C ALA A 68 -11.05 2.38 -2.27
N VAL A 69 -10.44 1.90 -1.18
CA VAL A 69 -9.19 2.46 -0.64
C VAL A 69 -8.05 2.28 -1.64
N LEU A 70 -7.93 1.11 -2.29
CA LEU A 70 -6.90 0.86 -3.31
C LEU A 70 -7.09 1.73 -4.55
N GLU A 71 -8.32 1.91 -5.02
CA GLU A 71 -8.64 2.78 -6.16
C GLU A 71 -8.30 4.25 -5.85
N ASN A 72 -8.68 4.73 -4.67
CA ASN A 72 -8.32 6.07 -4.22
C ASN A 72 -6.80 6.25 -4.11
N THR A 73 -6.12 5.25 -3.56
CA THR A 73 -4.64 5.21 -3.43
C THR A 73 -3.99 5.32 -4.80
N ASN A 74 -4.39 4.50 -5.77
CA ASN A 74 -3.87 4.54 -7.14
C ASN A 74 -4.14 5.86 -7.84
N THR A 75 -5.32 6.45 -7.63
CA THR A 75 -5.67 7.76 -8.19
C THR A 75 -4.76 8.85 -7.64
N ARG A 76 -4.47 8.84 -6.34
CA ARG A 76 -3.56 9.81 -5.70
C ARG A 76 -2.12 9.59 -6.15
N ILE A 77 -1.64 8.35 -6.23
CA ILE A 77 -0.31 8.03 -6.76
C ILE A 77 -0.17 8.54 -8.21
N LYS A 78 -1.16 8.32 -9.07
CA LYS A 78 -1.17 8.82 -10.45
C LYS A 78 -1.02 10.34 -10.54
N ALA A 79 -1.61 11.08 -9.59
CA ALA A 79 -1.52 12.54 -9.57
C ALA A 79 -0.13 13.05 -9.15
N ILE A 80 0.65 12.24 -8.44
CA ILE A 80 1.99 12.58 -7.92
C ILE A 80 3.08 12.16 -8.91
N LEU A 81 2.90 11.01 -9.56
CA LEU A 81 3.86 10.48 -10.54
C LEU A 81 3.75 11.23 -11.87
N ASN A 82 4.90 11.41 -12.54
CA ASN A 82 4.88 11.84 -13.93
C ASN A 82 4.40 10.68 -14.86
N PRO A 83 4.08 10.95 -16.13
CA PRO A 83 3.55 9.93 -17.04
C PRO A 83 4.46 8.69 -17.22
N GLU A 84 5.77 8.88 -17.25
CA GLU A 84 6.75 7.79 -17.43
C GLU A 84 6.82 6.91 -16.17
N GLN A 85 6.92 7.54 -15.00
CA GLN A 85 6.89 6.87 -13.70
C GLN A 85 5.58 6.09 -13.50
N TYR A 86 4.44 6.69 -13.86
CA TYR A 86 3.15 6.04 -13.76
C TYR A 86 3.03 4.83 -14.69
N ALA A 87 3.59 4.90 -15.91
CA ALA A 87 3.62 3.77 -16.83
C ALA A 87 4.45 2.59 -16.29
N ILE A 88 5.56 2.85 -15.61
CA ILE A 88 6.37 1.81 -14.95
C ILE A 88 5.61 1.21 -13.77
N TYR A 89 4.96 2.04 -12.96
CA TYR A 89 4.12 1.59 -11.84
C TYR A 89 2.96 0.68 -12.31
N LEU A 90 2.26 1.03 -13.39
CA LEU A 90 1.20 0.16 -13.93
C LEU A 90 1.74 -1.21 -14.36
N LYS A 91 2.91 -1.25 -15.01
CA LYS A 91 3.56 -2.51 -15.41
C LYS A 91 3.97 -3.36 -14.22
N SER A 92 4.36 -2.76 -13.08
CA SER A 92 4.69 -3.54 -11.88
C SER A 92 3.44 -4.18 -11.26
N LEU A 93 2.31 -3.46 -11.25
CA LEU A 93 1.03 -4.01 -10.78
C LEU A 93 0.53 -5.19 -11.62
N GLU A 94 0.73 -5.14 -12.94
CA GLU A 94 0.39 -6.26 -13.84
C GLU A 94 1.27 -7.50 -13.56
N LYS A 95 2.58 -7.30 -13.41
CA LYS A 95 3.52 -8.39 -13.08
C LYS A 95 3.20 -9.06 -11.75
N GLU A 96 2.73 -8.32 -10.76
CA GLU A 96 2.30 -8.90 -9.48
C GLU A 96 1.01 -9.72 -9.62
N LYS A 97 0.05 -9.27 -10.44
CA LYS A 97 -1.18 -10.05 -10.73
C LYS A 97 -0.88 -11.39 -11.41
N ASP A 98 0.10 -11.42 -12.31
CA ASP A 98 0.47 -12.66 -13.00
C ASP A 98 1.20 -13.65 -12.09
N LYS A 99 1.96 -13.16 -11.09
CA LYS A 99 2.60 -14.03 -10.08
C LYS A 99 1.61 -14.68 -9.12
N VAL A 100 0.45 -14.06 -8.87
CA VAL A 100 -0.59 -14.60 -7.98
C VAL A 100 -1.50 -15.62 -8.69
N LYS A 101 -1.48 -15.67 -10.03
CA LYS A 101 -2.30 -16.59 -10.84
C LYS A 101 -1.58 -17.90 -11.23
N LYS A 102 -0.32 -18.08 -10.84
CA LYS A 102 0.49 -19.28 -11.11
C LYS A 102 0.54 -20.18 -9.89
#